data_AF-A0A8T6L5S9-F1
#
_entry.id   AF-A0A8T6L5S9-F1
#
_cell.length_a   1.000
_cell.length_b   1.000
_cell.length_c   1.000
_cell.angle_alpha   90.00
_cell.angle_beta   90.00
_cell.angle_gamma   90.00
#
_symmetry.space_group_name_H-M   'P 1'
#
loop_
_entity.id
_entity.type
_entity.pdbx_description
1 polymer ?
#
loop_
_entity_poly.entity_id
_entity_poly.type
_entity_poly.pdbx_seq_one_letter_code
_entity_poly.pdbx_strand_id
1 'polypeptide(L)'
;MPEIPNPHALASMLLTVVALYLFSREWLRLEISSIGLISVLAMGFSLFPYEDFHPREFFAGFGHEALIAVCALMVMGQGLVQTAALEPVGRLLARFWNRQPFLSFMATLVVGAVLSAFVNNTPIVVLLLP
;
A
#
# COMPACT_ATOMS: atom_id res chain seq x y z
N MET A 1 -0.57 39.47 4.96
CA MET A 1 -0.24 39.04 3.58
C MET A 1 0.43 37.69 3.74
N PRO A 2 0.05 36.62 3.01
CA PRO A 2 0.74 35.34 3.16
C PRO A 2 2.24 35.56 2.86
N GLU A 3 3.10 35.10 3.77
CA GLU A 3 4.53 35.16 3.60
C GLU A 3 4.92 34.34 2.36
N ILE A 4 5.81 34.91 1.55
CA ILE A 4 6.31 34.26 0.34
C ILE A 4 6.94 32.91 0.74
N PRO A 5 6.62 31.80 0.05
CA PRO A 5 7.15 30.49 0.42
C PRO A 5 8.68 30.50 0.43
N ASN A 6 9.26 29.95 1.51
CA ASN A 6 10.70 29.73 1.58
C ASN A 6 11.18 28.92 0.36
N PRO A 7 12.41 29.16 -0.13
CA PRO A 7 12.93 28.48 -1.32
C PRO A 7 12.89 26.95 -1.20
N HIS A 8 13.12 26.41 0.01
CA HIS A 8 12.98 24.98 0.32
C HIS A 8 11.54 24.47 0.20
N ALA A 9 10.55 25.28 0.58
CA ALA A 9 9.14 24.93 0.45
C ALA A 9 8.70 24.93 -1.02
N LEU A 10 9.15 25.90 -1.81
CA LEU A 10 8.89 25.90 -3.26
C LEU A 10 9.55 24.68 -3.92
N ALA A 11 10.79 24.36 -3.55
CA ALA A 11 11.50 23.20 -4.06
C ALA A 11 10.81 21.88 -3.71
N SER A 12 10.34 21.70 -2.47
CA SER A 12 9.63 20.48 -2.05
C SER A 12 8.26 20.34 -2.73
N MET A 13 7.54 21.44 -2.93
CA MET A 13 6.29 21.44 -3.69
C MET A 13 6.51 21.04 -5.15
N LEU A 14 7.50 21.63 -5.82
CA LEU A 14 7.85 21.30 -7.20
C LEU A 14 8.26 19.84 -7.32
N LEU A 15 9.09 19.36 -6.38
CA LEU A 15 9.53 17.98 -6.34
C LEU A 15 8.38 17.01 -6.05
N THR A 16 7.37 17.40 -5.26
CA THR A 16 6.14 16.61 -5.07
C THR A 16 5.37 16.45 -6.38
N VAL A 17 5.24 17.52 -7.18
CA VAL A 17 4.61 17.44 -8.50
C VAL A 17 5.40 16.52 -9.42
N VAL A 18 6.74 16.61 -9.41
CA VAL A 18 7.61 15.71 -10.17
C VAL A 18 7.45 14.26 -9.71
N ALA A 19 7.34 14.01 -8.41
CA ALA A 19 7.14 12.69 -7.84
C ALA A 19 5.82 12.04 -8.31
N LEU A 20 4.72 12.80 -8.22
CA LEU A 20 3.41 12.34 -8.70
C LEU A 20 3.43 12.05 -10.20
N TYR A 21 4.11 12.89 -10.98
CA TYR A 21 4.31 12.65 -12.40
C TYR A 21 5.13 11.37 -12.67
N LEU A 22 6.20 11.14 -11.91
CA LEU A 22 7.03 9.93 -12.01
C LEU A 22 6.24 8.67 -11.64
N PHE A 23 5.44 8.73 -10.57
CA PHE A 23 4.60 7.62 -10.11
C PHE A 23 3.48 7.28 -11.10
N SER A 24 2.98 8.26 -11.84
CA SER A 24 1.97 8.03 -12.88
C SER A 24 2.51 7.29 -14.11
N ARG A 25 3.82 7.25 -14.32
CA ARG A 25 4.37 6.58 -15.49
C ARG A 25 4.69 5.11 -15.19
N GLU A 26 4.04 4.21 -15.92
CA GLU A 26 4.16 2.75 -15.75
C GLU A 26 5.54 2.18 -16.14
N TRP A 27 6.35 2.94 -16.89
CA TRP A 27 7.71 2.56 -17.31
C TRP A 27 8.74 2.44 -16.17
N LEU A 28 8.46 3.04 -15.00
CA LEU A 28 9.34 3.07 -13.84
C LEU A 28 8.65 2.34 -12.69
N ARG A 29 9.33 1.34 -12.14
CA ARG A 29 8.85 0.65 -10.94
C ARG A 29 8.68 1.67 -9.81
N LEU A 30 7.55 1.60 -9.11
CA LEU A 30 7.24 2.50 -7.99
C LEU A 30 8.36 2.49 -6.93
N GLU A 31 9.02 1.35 -6.73
CA GLU A 31 10.13 1.22 -5.78
C GLU A 31 11.32 2.13 -6.14
N ILE A 32 11.71 2.15 -7.41
CA ILE A 32 12.85 2.94 -7.91
C ILE A 32 12.53 4.44 -7.79
N SER A 33 11.33 4.83 -8.20
CA SER A 33 10.87 6.22 -8.11
C SER A 33 10.81 6.70 -6.66
N SER A 34 10.38 5.85 -5.73
CA SER A 34 10.27 6.18 -4.30
C SER A 34 11.64 6.33 -3.63
N ILE A 35 12.55 5.39 -3.89
CA ILE A 35 13.93 5.47 -3.39
C ILE A 35 14.64 6.68 -3.99
N GLY A 36 14.47 6.92 -5.30
CA GLY A 36 15.01 8.10 -5.97
C GLY A 36 14.51 9.41 -5.36
N LEU A 37 13.20 9.49 -5.08
CA LEU A 37 12.58 10.66 -4.45
C LEU A 37 13.21 10.96 -3.09
N ILE A 38 13.25 9.97 -2.18
CA ILE A 38 13.85 10.12 -0.85
C ILE A 38 15.33 10.50 -0.96
N SER A 39 16.06 9.91 -1.92
CA SER A 39 17.48 10.21 -2.14
C SER A 39 17.70 11.65 -2.57
N VAL A 40 16.91 12.15 -3.53
CA VAL A 40 16.99 13.55 -3.99
C VAL A 40 16.62 14.51 -2.86
N LEU A 41 15.59 14.18 -2.07
CA LEU A 41 15.14 15.00 -0.95
C LEU A 41 16.21 15.09 0.15
N ALA A 42 16.79 13.96 0.55
CA ALA A 42 17.87 13.89 1.53
C ALA A 42 19.14 14.61 1.05
N MET A 43 19.52 14.43 -0.23
CA MET A 43 20.68 15.11 -0.81
C MET A 43 20.45 16.62 -0.93
N GLY A 44 19.25 17.05 -1.34
CA GLY A 44 18.90 18.47 -1.46
C GLY A 44 18.99 19.21 -0.14
N PHE A 45 18.43 18.64 0.93
CA PHE A 45 18.50 19.23 2.28
C PHE A 45 19.89 19.06 2.94
N SER A 46 20.71 18.10 2.49
CA SER A 46 22.10 18.00 2.93
C SER A 46 23.00 19.07 2.29
N LEU A 47 22.71 19.48 1.05
CA LEU A 47 23.47 20.51 0.34
C LEU A 47 23.02 21.93 0.71
N PHE A 48 21.72 22.11 0.94
CA PHE A 48 21.13 23.37 1.37
C PHE A 48 20.41 23.14 2.71
N PRO A 49 21.14 23.17 3.84
CA PRO A 49 20.55 22.93 5.15
C PRO A 49 19.45 23.94 5.46
N TYR A 50 18.37 23.47 6.07
CA TYR A 50 17.28 24.27 6.62
C TYR A 50 17.40 24.26 8.14
N GLU A 51 17.15 25.39 8.78
CA GLU A 51 17.31 25.52 10.24
C GLU A 51 16.46 24.46 10.97
N ASP A 52 17.09 23.77 11.93
CA ASP A 52 16.53 22.69 12.76
C ASP A 52 15.99 21.45 12.05
N PHE A 53 16.25 21.26 10.75
CA PHE A 53 15.78 20.08 10.02
C PHE A 53 16.94 19.21 9.51
N HIS A 54 17.02 17.96 9.99
CA HIS A 54 18.05 17.03 9.54
C HIS A 54 17.56 16.10 8.42
N PRO A 55 18.34 15.89 7.34
CA PRO A 55 17.97 14.98 6.24
C PRO A 55 17.63 13.54 6.67
N ARG A 56 18.15 13.08 7.82
CA ARG A 56 17.84 11.77 8.41
C ARG A 56 16.36 11.60 8.76
N GLU A 57 15.65 12.69 9.01
CA GLU A 57 14.22 12.66 9.37
C GLU A 57 13.36 12.15 8.22
N PHE A 58 13.80 12.29 6.97
CA PHE A 58 13.10 11.69 5.82
C PHE A 58 13.08 10.16 5.88
N PHE A 59 14.05 9.53 6.54
CA PHE A 59 14.09 8.08 6.73
C PHE A 59 13.29 7.63 7.95
N ALA A 60 12.84 8.54 8.82
CA ALA A 60 12.00 8.18 9.97
C ALA A 60 10.66 7.56 9.54
N GLY A 61 10.18 7.87 8.32
CA GLY A 61 8.99 7.25 7.74
C GLY A 61 9.08 5.72 7.57
N PHE A 62 10.29 5.14 7.44
CA PHE A 62 10.47 3.70 7.39
C PHE A 62 10.15 3.00 8.72
N GLY A 63 10.24 3.73 9.84
CA GLY A 63 9.88 3.24 11.18
C GLY A 63 8.43 3.56 11.57
N HIS A 64 7.61 4.08 10.65
CA HIS A 64 6.25 4.49 10.96
C HIS A 64 5.35 3.28 11.25
N GLU A 65 4.57 3.37 12.33
CA GLU A 65 3.70 2.28 12.81
C GLU A 65 2.75 1.77 11.71
N ALA A 66 2.19 2.67 10.89
CA ALA A 66 1.31 2.25 9.80
C ALA A 66 2.02 1.39 8.75
N LEU A 67 3.29 1.68 8.43
CA LEU A 67 4.05 0.88 7.47
C LEU A 67 4.34 -0.52 8.04
N ILE A 68 4.70 -0.60 9.32
CA ILE A 68 4.91 -1.87 10.03
C ILE A 68 3.62 -2.70 10.06
N ALA A 69 2.49 -2.07 10.38
CA ALA A 69 1.19 -2.72 10.41
C ALA A 69 0.80 -3.30 9.04
N VAL A 70 0.99 -2.52 7.96
CA VAL A 70 0.72 -2.99 6.59
C VAL A 70 1.63 -4.16 6.22
N CYS A 71 2.93 -4.10 6.52
CA CYS A 71 3.85 -5.21 6.31
C CYS A 71 3.41 -6.47 7.08
N ALA A 72 3.01 -6.33 8.34
CA ALA A 72 2.52 -7.43 9.16
C ALA A 72 1.24 -8.07 8.57
N LEU A 73 0.29 -7.26 8.11
CA LEU A 73 -0.91 -7.73 7.42
C LEU A 73 -0.57 -8.45 6.10
N MET A 74 0.38 -7.94 5.31
CA MET A 74 0.84 -8.61 4.10
C MET A 74 1.46 -9.99 4.39
N VAL A 75 2.31 -10.10 5.42
CA VAL A 75 2.91 -11.38 5.85
C VAL A 75 1.84 -12.34 6.36
N MET A 76 0.91 -11.87 7.20
CA MET A 76 -0.22 -12.67 7.69
C MET A 76 -1.09 -13.18 6.54
N GLY A 77 -1.43 -12.30 5.59
CA GLY A 77 -2.23 -12.65 4.43
C GLY A 77 -1.57 -13.71 3.55
N GLN A 78 -0.26 -13.61 3.31
CA GLN A 78 0.49 -14.65 2.60
C GLN A 78 0.53 -15.97 3.38
N GLY A 79 0.69 -15.94 4.70
CA GLY A 79 0.64 -17.12 5.55
C GLY A 79 -0.70 -17.86 5.50
N LEU A 80 -1.82 -17.13 5.49
CA LEU A 80 -3.16 -17.71 5.36
C LEU A 80 -3.37 -18.40 4.00
N VAL A 81 -2.79 -17.84 2.94
CA VAL A 81 -2.86 -18.39 1.58
C VAL A 81 -1.98 -19.63 1.45
N GLN A 82 -0.73 -19.56 1.94
CA GLN A 82 0.23 -20.66 1.86
C GLN A 82 -0.23 -21.90 2.66
N THR A 83 -0.91 -21.68 3.78
CA THR A 83 -1.46 -22.75 4.64
C THR A 83 -2.79 -23.32 4.12
N ALA A 84 -3.34 -22.77 3.04
CA ALA A 84 -4.65 -23.14 2.50
C ALA A 84 -5.79 -23.05 3.54
N ALA A 85 -5.61 -22.24 4.60
CA ALA A 85 -6.60 -22.07 5.66
C ALA A 85 -7.95 -21.54 5.14
N LEU A 86 -7.94 -20.90 3.96
CA LEU A 86 -9.11 -20.35 3.28
C LEU A 86 -9.84 -21.35 2.37
N GLU A 87 -9.23 -22.47 1.98
CA GLU A 87 -9.89 -23.53 1.19
C GLU A 87 -11.15 -24.12 1.85
N PRO A 88 -11.18 -24.48 3.15
CA PRO A 88 -12.38 -25.03 3.77
C PRO A 88 -13.57 -24.06 3.73
N VAL A 89 -13.30 -22.75 3.80
CA VAL A 89 -14.34 -21.70 3.69
C VAL A 89 -14.94 -21.71 2.28
N GLY A 90 -14.09 -21.76 1.24
CA GLY A 90 -14.54 -21.86 -0.15
C GLY A 90 -15.35 -23.13 -0.42
N ARG A 91 -14.91 -24.29 0.10
CA ARG A 91 -15.65 -25.56 -0.02
C ARG A 91 -17.02 -25.52 0.64
N LEU A 92 -17.14 -24.84 1.79
CA LEU A 92 -18.43 -24.68 2.48
C LEU A 92 -19.41 -23.85 1.64
N LEU A 93 -18.93 -22.72 1.10
CA LEU A 93 -19.72 -21.86 0.21
C LEU A 93 -20.15 -22.60 -1.06
N ALA A 94 -19.25 -23.37 -1.69
CA ALA A 94 -19.57 -24.16 -2.88
C ALA A 94 -20.67 -25.22 -2.63
N ARG A 95 -20.73 -25.82 -1.44
CA ARG A 95 -21.82 -26.75 -1.07
C ARG A 95 -23.17 -26.04 -0.92
N PHE A 96 -23.20 -24.82 -0.41
CA PHE A 96 -24.43 -24.04 -0.27
C PHE A 96 -24.97 -23.51 -1.59
N TRP A 97 -24.11 -23.33 -2.60
CA TRP A 97 -24.49 -22.93 -3.95
C TRP A 97 -25.52 -23.87 -4.57
N ASN A 98 -25.40 -25.17 -4.31
CA ASN A 98 -26.27 -26.20 -4.89
C ASN A 98 -27.70 -26.20 -4.32
N ARG A 99 -27.94 -25.52 -3.18
CA ARG A 99 -29.29 -25.39 -2.59
C ARG A 99 -29.96 -24.06 -2.88
N GLN A 100 -29.25 -22.94 -2.76
CA GLN A 100 -29.81 -21.61 -2.98
C GLN A 100 -28.76 -20.68 -3.58
N PRO A 101 -28.71 -20.52 -4.92
CA PRO A 101 -27.67 -19.73 -5.59
C PRO A 101 -27.68 -18.25 -5.18
N PHE A 102 -28.84 -17.64 -4.93
CA PHE A 102 -28.91 -16.24 -4.51
C PHE A 102 -28.34 -16.00 -3.09
N LEU A 103 -28.67 -16.89 -2.14
CA LEU A 103 -28.16 -16.81 -0.77
C LEU A 103 -26.65 -17.08 -0.74
N SER A 104 -26.19 -18.04 -1.55
CA SER A 104 -24.77 -18.37 -1.66
C SER A 104 -23.97 -17.22 -2.27
N PHE A 105 -24.52 -16.49 -3.24
CA PHE A 105 -23.87 -15.31 -3.81
C PHE A 105 -23.70 -14.18 -2.77
N MET A 106 -24.76 -13.88 -2.01
CA MET A 106 -24.65 -12.92 -0.89
C MET A 106 -23.64 -13.39 0.16
N ALA A 107 -23.65 -14.67 0.53
CA ALA A 107 -22.69 -15.22 1.48
C ALA A 107 -21.25 -15.10 0.96
N THR A 108 -20.99 -15.40 -0.30
CA THR A 108 -19.66 -15.25 -0.91
C THR A 108 -19.20 -13.80 -0.94
N LEU A 109 -20.09 -12.84 -1.25
CA LEU A 109 -19.77 -11.41 -1.19
C LEU A 109 -19.40 -10.95 0.23
N VAL A 110 -20.18 -11.35 1.23
CA VAL A 110 -19.92 -10.99 2.63
C VAL A 110 -18.62 -11.62 3.12
N VAL A 111 -18.42 -12.91 2.85
CA VAL A 111 -17.19 -13.62 3.24
C VAL A 111 -15.98 -13.04 2.52
N GLY A 112 -16.09 -12.76 1.21
CA GLY A 112 -15.04 -12.12 0.43
C GLY A 112 -14.69 -10.72 0.95
N ALA A 113 -15.69 -9.92 1.32
CA ALA A 113 -15.48 -8.59 1.89
C ALA A 113 -14.77 -8.65 3.25
N VAL A 114 -15.18 -9.55 4.13
CA VAL A 114 -14.53 -9.75 5.43
C VAL A 114 -13.09 -10.23 5.23
N LEU A 115 -12.86 -11.19 4.36
CA LEU A 115 -11.51 -11.71 4.09
C LEU A 115 -10.60 -10.66 3.42
N SER A 116 -11.14 -9.80 2.55
CA SER A 116 -10.41 -8.70 1.87
C SER A 116 -9.94 -7.60 2.82
N ALA A 117 -10.60 -7.44 3.97
CA ALA A 117 -10.13 -6.52 4.99
C ALA A 117 -8.83 -7.00 5.69
N PHE A 118 -8.56 -8.31 5.70
CA PHE A 118 -7.41 -8.90 6.41
C PHE A 118 -6.33 -9.45 5.48
N VAL A 119 -6.72 -9.91 4.29
CA VAL A 119 -5.83 -10.56 3.32
C VAL A 119 -5.71 -9.69 2.08
N ASN A 120 -4.52 -9.66 1.48
CA ASN A 120 -4.25 -8.88 0.28
C ASN A 120 -5.21 -9.27 -0.87
N ASN A 121 -5.50 -8.36 -1.79
CA ASN A 121 -6.56 -8.57 -2.78
C ASN A 121 -6.24 -9.66 -3.83
N THR A 122 -4.97 -9.92 -4.10
CA THR A 122 -4.53 -10.84 -5.18
C THR A 122 -4.95 -12.30 -4.96
N PRO A 123 -4.73 -12.93 -3.78
CA PRO A 123 -5.11 -14.33 -3.56
C PRO A 123 -6.61 -14.52 -3.38
N ILE A 124 -7.31 -13.53 -2.84
CA ILE A 124 -8.78 -13.59 -2.65
C ILE A 124 -9.48 -13.66 -4.00
N VAL A 125 -9.03 -12.86 -4.96
CA VAL A 125 -9.57 -12.91 -6.33
C VAL A 125 -9.36 -14.30 -6.95
N VAL A 126 -8.19 -14.92 -6.75
CA VAL A 126 -7.91 -16.29 -7.24
C VAL A 126 -8.82 -17.32 -6.56
N LEU A 127 -9.17 -17.14 -5.29
CA LEU A 127 -10.05 -18.04 -4.56
C LEU A 127 -11.55 -17.87 -4.93
N LEU A 128 -11.92 -16.67 -5.42
CA LEU A 128 -13.28 -16.31 -5.83
C LEU A 128 -13.55 -16.56 -7.32
N LEU A 129 -12.52 -16.77 -8.14
CA LEU A 129 -12.63 -17.23 -9.52
C LEU A 129 -12.58 -18.76 -9.52
N PRO A 130 -13.74 -19.46 -9.58
CA PRO A 130 -13.77 -20.91 -9.73
C PRO A 130 -13.19 -21.38 -11.07
#